data_AF-A0A8S3FZ56-F1
#
_entry.id   AF-A0A8S3FZ56-F1
#
_cell.length_a   1.000
_cell.length_b   1.000
_cell.length_c   1.000
_cell.angle_alpha   90.00
_cell.angle_beta   90.00
_cell.angle_gamma   90.00
#
_symmetry.space_group_name_H-M   'P 1'
#
loop_
_entity.id
_entity.type
_entity.pdbx_description
1 polymer ?
#
loop_
_entity_poly.entity_id
_entity_poly.type
_entity_poly.pdbx_seq_one_letter_code
_entity_poly.pdbx_strand_id
1 'polypeptide(L)'
;MLDELWKNLTVFLNEVCSNLNSNTCSCWGSCFKYAMENVDPRRMYRPIQFLQSLINNPAVINISSVTSLWYIIQQLDVFKWRVPSIWCYINDHVKKLLHHSFTAIRDRMAIVLSISLIFDLTLFHGESIRQPNIDQTIDEIHEQLHRAIKSYEEKPL
;
A
#
# COMPACT_ATOMS: atom_id res chain seq x y z
N MET A 1 -6.03 8.40 -27.60
CA MET A 1 -4.55 8.45 -27.49
C MET A 1 -4.08 8.10 -26.08
N LEU A 2 -4.45 8.86 -25.04
CA LEU A 2 -3.98 8.57 -23.67
C LEU A 2 -4.55 7.27 -23.09
N ASP A 3 -5.82 6.96 -23.35
CA ASP A 3 -6.44 5.70 -22.87
C ASP A 3 -5.86 4.46 -23.54
N GLU A 4 -5.48 4.58 -24.81
CA GLU A 4 -4.86 3.50 -25.58
C GLU A 4 -3.41 3.25 -25.13
N LEU A 5 -2.67 4.32 -24.82
CA LEU A 5 -1.37 4.23 -24.15
C LEU A 5 -1.50 3.49 -22.81
N TRP A 6 -2.44 3.90 -21.97
CA TRP A 6 -2.64 3.27 -20.66
C TRP A 6 -3.08 1.82 -20.76
N LYS A 7 -3.95 1.47 -21.73
CA LYS A 7 -4.34 0.09 -21.98
C LYS A 7 -3.12 -0.80 -22.28
N ASN A 8 -2.25 -0.36 -23.18
CA ASN A 8 -1.03 -1.10 -23.53
C ASN A 8 -0.03 -1.12 -22.37
N LEU A 9 0.14 0.01 -21.68
CA LEU A 9 1.03 0.14 -20.55
C LEU A 9 0.60 -0.74 -19.38
N THR A 10 -0.68 -0.84 -19.07
CA THR A 10 -1.19 -1.71 -18.00
C THR A 10 -0.87 -3.18 -18.26
N VAL A 11 -0.98 -3.65 -19.51
CA VAL A 11 -0.59 -5.04 -19.87
C VAL A 11 0.90 -5.25 -19.62
N PHE A 12 1.74 -4.32 -20.08
CA PHE A 12 3.19 -4.37 -19.87
C PHE A 12 3.57 -4.33 -18.38
N LEU A 13 2.96 -3.42 -17.61
CA LEU A 13 3.25 -3.27 -16.18
C LEU A 13 2.79 -4.49 -15.37
N ASN A 14 1.68 -5.14 -15.75
CA ASN A 14 1.27 -6.41 -15.11
C ASN A 14 2.30 -7.52 -15.35
N GLU A 15 2.85 -7.61 -16.56
CA GLU A 15 3.91 -8.56 -16.88
C GLU A 15 5.18 -8.27 -16.07
N VAL A 16 5.58 -7.00 -16.00
CA VAL A 16 6.70 -6.55 -15.16
C VAL A 16 6.48 -6.94 -13.70
N CYS A 17 5.32 -6.61 -13.14
CA CYS A 17 4.98 -6.88 -11.74
C CYS A 17 4.95 -8.37 -11.41
N SER A 18 4.51 -9.22 -12.34
CA SER A 18 4.47 -10.68 -12.16
C SER A 18 5.87 -11.30 -12.13
N ASN A 19 6.83 -10.69 -12.84
CA ASN A 19 8.20 -11.16 -13.00
C ASN A 19 9.22 -10.41 -12.12
N LEU A 20 8.77 -9.68 -11.09
CA LEU A 20 9.67 -8.99 -10.17
C LEU A 20 10.51 -9.97 -9.36
N ASN A 21 11.78 -9.61 -9.17
CA ASN A 21 12.69 -10.32 -8.28
C ASN A 21 13.53 -9.31 -7.48
N SER A 22 14.33 -9.80 -6.54
CA SER A 22 15.15 -8.95 -5.66
C SER A 22 16.09 -8.00 -6.41
N ASN A 23 16.54 -8.38 -7.62
CA ASN A 23 17.51 -7.61 -8.39
C ASN A 23 16.84 -6.51 -9.23
N THR A 24 15.61 -6.74 -9.69
CA THR A 24 14.89 -5.80 -10.57
C THR A 24 13.94 -4.88 -9.81
N CYS A 25 13.53 -5.27 -8.60
CA CYS A 25 12.53 -4.55 -7.82
C CYS A 25 12.95 -3.12 -7.46
N SER A 26 14.23 -2.88 -7.15
CA SER A 26 14.76 -1.53 -6.86
C SER A 26 14.71 -0.60 -8.08
N CYS A 27 15.07 -1.11 -9.26
CA CYS A 27 15.01 -0.38 -10.53
C CYS A 27 13.58 0.01 -10.88
N TRP A 28 12.64 -0.93 -10.80
CA TRP A 28 11.23 -0.66 -11.07
C TRP A 28 10.63 0.27 -10.03
N GLY A 29 10.94 0.08 -8.74
CA GLY A 29 10.53 1.02 -7.69
C GLY A 29 10.98 2.45 -7.98
N SER A 30 12.24 2.63 -8.39
CA SER A 30 12.76 3.94 -8.80
C SER A 30 12.04 4.49 -10.04
N CYS A 31 11.76 3.65 -11.03
CA CYS A 31 11.00 4.03 -12.23
C CYS A 31 9.60 4.55 -11.86
N PHE A 32 8.85 3.82 -11.04
CA PHE A 32 7.55 4.24 -10.54
C PHE A 32 7.65 5.56 -9.76
N LYS A 33 8.62 5.65 -8.84
CA LYS A 33 8.88 6.86 -8.05
C LYS A 33 9.04 8.08 -8.95
N TYR A 34 9.99 8.03 -9.88
CA TYR A 34 10.30 9.18 -10.75
C TYR A 34 9.19 9.49 -11.76
N ALA A 35 8.49 8.48 -12.29
CA ALA A 35 7.35 8.69 -13.18
C ALA A 35 6.18 9.42 -12.50
N MET A 36 6.07 9.31 -11.18
CA MET A 36 5.02 9.93 -10.36
C MET A 36 5.49 11.19 -9.63
N GLU A 37 6.80 11.43 -9.56
CA GLU A 37 7.35 12.58 -8.85
C GLU A 37 6.97 13.89 -9.56
N ASN A 38 6.53 14.89 -8.78
CA ASN A 38 6.11 16.21 -9.26
C ASN A 38 4.99 16.24 -10.33
N VAL A 39 4.30 15.12 -10.57
CA VAL A 39 3.10 15.09 -11.44
C VAL A 39 1.90 15.70 -10.69
N ASP A 40 1.00 16.34 -11.44
CA ASP A 40 -0.27 16.86 -10.89
C ASP A 40 -1.16 15.68 -10.40
N PRO A 41 -1.64 15.69 -9.13
CA PRO A 41 -2.53 14.66 -8.58
C PRO A 41 -3.75 14.33 -9.45
N ARG A 42 -4.30 15.31 -10.17
CA ARG A 42 -5.46 15.12 -11.06
C ARG A 42 -5.15 14.23 -12.26
N ARG A 43 -3.87 14.12 -12.64
CA ARG A 43 -3.39 13.27 -13.74
C ARG A 43 -2.93 11.89 -13.26
N MET A 44 -2.87 11.67 -11.95
CA MET A 44 -2.38 10.42 -11.33
C MET A 44 -3.45 9.35 -11.19
N TYR A 45 -4.69 9.59 -11.61
CA TYR A 45 -5.80 8.65 -11.45
C TYR A 45 -5.53 7.26 -12.08
N ARG A 46 -4.88 7.20 -13.25
CA ARG A 46 -4.51 5.92 -13.90
C ARG A 46 -3.42 5.15 -13.14
N PRO A 47 -2.26 5.76 -12.78
CA PRO A 47 -1.29 5.11 -11.90
C PRO A 47 -1.91 4.61 -10.60
N ILE A 48 -2.75 5.42 -9.95
CA ILE A 48 -3.42 5.06 -8.69
C ILE A 48 -4.34 3.85 -8.90
N GLN A 49 -5.19 3.87 -9.93
CA GLN A 49 -6.07 2.74 -10.27
C GLN A 49 -5.29 1.45 -10.53
N PHE A 50 -4.17 1.55 -11.27
CA PHE A 50 -3.29 0.42 -11.51
C PHE A 50 -2.73 -0.15 -10.21
N LEU A 51 -2.20 0.69 -9.32
CA LEU A 51 -1.66 0.24 -8.04
C LEU A 51 -2.72 -0.36 -7.11
N GLN A 52 -3.93 0.21 -7.09
CA GLN A 52 -5.06 -0.39 -6.37
C GLN A 52 -5.43 -1.76 -6.92
N SER A 53 -5.35 -1.96 -8.25
CA SER A 53 -5.59 -3.27 -8.86
C SER A 53 -4.54 -4.31 -8.45
N LEU A 54 -3.28 -3.90 -8.31
CA LEU A 54 -2.20 -4.76 -7.80
C LEU A 54 -2.42 -5.16 -6.34
N ILE A 55 -2.89 -4.22 -5.51
CA ILE A 55 -3.22 -4.48 -4.09
C ILE A 55 -4.38 -5.49 -3.97
N ASN A 56 -5.43 -5.34 -4.77
CA ASN A 56 -6.61 -6.20 -4.69
C ASN A 56 -6.40 -7.61 -5.19
N ASN A 57 -5.48 -7.80 -6.12
CA ASN A 57 -5.30 -9.08 -6.79
C ASN A 57 -3.84 -9.54 -6.71
N PRO A 58 -3.34 -9.86 -5.49
CA PRO A 58 -2.02 -10.47 -5.34
C PRO A 58 -1.97 -11.91 -5.89
N ALA A 59 -3.11 -12.45 -6.36
CA ALA A 59 -3.35 -13.87 -6.64
C ALA A 59 -2.56 -14.48 -7.81
N VAL A 60 -1.73 -13.70 -8.53
CA VAL A 60 -0.92 -14.19 -9.66
C VAL A 60 0.56 -14.35 -9.27
N ILE A 61 0.90 -14.11 -8.01
CA ILE A 61 2.24 -13.62 -7.66
C ILE A 61 2.83 -14.49 -6.53
N ASN A 62 4.01 -15.09 -6.78
CA ASN A 62 4.75 -15.83 -5.75
C ASN A 62 5.13 -14.92 -4.57
N ILE A 63 5.53 -15.48 -3.42
CA ILE A 63 5.82 -14.72 -2.18
C ILE A 63 6.84 -13.59 -2.41
N SER A 64 7.91 -13.87 -3.18
CA SER A 64 8.94 -12.89 -3.52
C SER A 64 8.34 -11.70 -4.27
N SER A 65 7.44 -12.00 -5.19
CA SER A 65 6.82 -11.05 -6.08
C SER A 65 5.73 -10.23 -5.32
N VAL A 66 5.05 -10.81 -4.31
CA VAL A 66 4.18 -10.06 -3.37
C VAL A 66 5.00 -9.09 -2.51
N THR A 67 6.16 -9.53 -2.01
CA THR A 67 7.08 -8.67 -1.25
C THR A 67 7.57 -7.50 -2.10
N SER A 68 7.91 -7.77 -3.37
CA SER A 68 8.31 -6.76 -4.35
C SER A 68 7.18 -5.80 -4.71
N LEU A 69 5.93 -6.26 -4.76
CA LEU A 69 4.77 -5.37 -4.94
C LEU A 69 4.64 -4.36 -3.80
N TRP A 70 4.71 -4.82 -2.55
CA TRP A 70 4.66 -3.91 -1.40
C TRP A 70 5.82 -2.91 -1.39
N TYR A 71 6.99 -3.30 -1.91
CA TYR A 71 8.10 -2.37 -2.12
C TYR A 71 7.79 -1.30 -3.18
N ILE A 72 7.08 -1.63 -4.27
CA ILE A 72 6.63 -0.65 -5.26
C ILE A 72 5.57 0.27 -4.65
N ILE A 73 4.62 -0.27 -3.88
CA ILE A 73 3.59 0.51 -3.18
C ILE A 73 4.22 1.49 -2.20
N GLN A 74 5.32 1.11 -1.53
CA GLN A 74 6.09 2.04 -0.67
C GLN A 74 6.56 3.29 -1.43
N GLN A 75 6.83 3.19 -2.73
CA GLN A 75 7.27 4.34 -3.53
C GLN A 75 6.15 5.37 -3.75
N LEU A 76 4.92 5.07 -3.36
CA LEU A 76 3.82 6.03 -3.36
C LEU A 76 4.00 7.20 -2.41
N ASP A 77 4.99 7.14 -1.51
CA ASP A 77 5.36 8.27 -0.66
C ASP A 77 5.59 9.58 -1.45
N VAL A 78 5.92 9.49 -2.75
CA VAL A 78 5.99 10.66 -3.64
C VAL A 78 4.67 11.44 -3.75
N PHE A 79 3.53 10.79 -3.57
CA PHE A 79 2.23 11.46 -3.53
C PHE A 79 2.10 12.34 -2.29
N LYS A 80 2.74 11.96 -1.18
CA LYS A 80 2.63 12.62 0.11
C LYS A 80 1.15 12.82 0.48
N TRP A 81 0.83 13.88 1.21
CA TRP A 81 -0.53 14.30 1.56
C TRP A 81 -1.44 14.67 0.37
N ARG A 82 -0.93 14.72 -0.87
CA ARG A 82 -1.68 15.25 -2.03
C ARG A 82 -2.80 14.33 -2.52
N VAL A 83 -2.77 13.06 -2.15
CA VAL A 83 -3.77 12.04 -2.53
C VAL A 83 -4.21 11.26 -1.29
N PRO A 84 -5.07 11.82 -0.43
CA PRO A 84 -5.47 11.14 0.81
C PRO A 84 -6.27 9.85 0.55
N SER A 85 -7.02 9.79 -0.55
CA SER A 85 -7.88 8.63 -0.89
C SER A 85 -7.11 7.33 -1.07
N ILE A 86 -5.89 7.36 -1.63
CA ILE A 86 -5.08 6.15 -1.78
C ILE A 86 -4.53 5.68 -0.45
N TRP A 87 -4.17 6.61 0.46
CA TRP A 87 -3.68 6.26 1.78
C TRP A 87 -4.76 5.66 2.67
N CYS A 88 -5.99 6.18 2.60
CA CYS A 88 -7.15 5.57 3.24
C CYS A 88 -7.37 4.14 2.74
N TYR A 89 -7.37 3.99 1.41
CA TYR A 89 -7.56 2.69 0.77
C TYR A 89 -6.48 1.67 1.18
N ILE A 90 -5.22 2.09 1.19
CA ILE A 90 -4.09 1.26 1.62
C ILE A 90 -4.23 0.89 3.09
N ASN A 91 -4.56 1.84 3.96
CA ASN A 91 -4.76 1.61 5.39
C ASN A 91 -5.84 0.53 5.62
N ASP A 92 -6.99 0.68 4.98
CA ASP A 92 -8.12 -0.27 5.08
C ASP A 92 -7.77 -1.66 4.54
N HIS A 93 -6.91 -1.74 3.53
CA HIS A 93 -6.47 -3.01 2.97
C HIS A 93 -5.41 -3.68 3.85
N VAL A 94 -4.40 -2.94 4.31
CA VAL A 94 -3.31 -3.46 5.14
C VAL A 94 -3.85 -3.96 6.48
N LYS A 95 -4.78 -3.23 7.13
CA LYS A 95 -5.44 -3.65 8.37
C LYS A 95 -6.02 -5.07 8.28
N LYS A 96 -6.59 -5.44 7.14
CA LYS A 96 -7.18 -6.78 6.90
C LYS A 96 -6.13 -7.87 6.71
N LEU A 97 -4.90 -7.51 6.37
CA LEU A 97 -3.81 -8.44 6.04
C LEU A 97 -2.70 -8.50 7.08
N LEU A 98 -2.84 -7.84 8.24
CA LEU A 98 -1.82 -7.84 9.29
C LEU A 98 -1.45 -9.25 9.81
N HIS A 99 -2.36 -10.21 9.67
CA HIS A 99 -2.16 -11.61 10.05
C HIS A 99 -1.42 -12.47 9.00
N HIS A 100 -0.85 -11.86 7.95
CA HIS A 100 -0.17 -12.58 6.88
C HIS A 100 0.92 -13.52 7.41
N SER A 101 1.01 -14.77 6.94
CA SER A 101 1.91 -15.78 7.52
C SER A 101 3.40 -15.45 7.38
N PHE A 102 3.78 -14.75 6.31
CA PHE A 102 5.18 -14.44 6.00
C PHE A 102 5.65 -13.10 6.58
N THR A 103 6.69 -13.14 7.42
CA THR A 103 7.27 -11.95 8.09
C THR A 103 7.71 -10.88 7.10
N ALA A 104 8.41 -11.25 6.02
CA ALA A 104 8.88 -10.29 5.02
C ALA A 104 7.76 -9.44 4.40
N ILE A 105 6.56 -10.01 4.27
CA ILE A 105 5.40 -9.30 3.73
C ILE A 105 4.81 -8.38 4.81
N ARG A 106 4.71 -8.85 6.06
CA ARG A 106 4.25 -8.03 7.19
C ARG A 106 5.17 -6.81 7.40
N ASP A 107 6.49 -6.98 7.32
CA ASP A 107 7.45 -5.89 7.48
C ASP A 107 7.26 -4.80 6.41
N ARG A 108 7.01 -5.22 5.16
CA ARG A 108 6.72 -4.27 4.07
C ARG A 108 5.38 -3.56 4.25
N MET A 109 4.34 -4.29 4.64
CA MET A 109 3.04 -3.71 4.97
C MET A 109 3.14 -2.70 6.12
N ALA A 110 3.93 -3.00 7.16
CA ALA A 110 4.14 -2.10 8.30
C ALA A 110 4.79 -0.77 7.88
N ILE A 111 5.78 -0.81 6.98
CA ILE A 111 6.39 0.41 6.42
C ILE A 111 5.34 1.23 5.66
N VAL A 112 4.56 0.58 4.79
CA VAL A 112 3.51 1.25 4.00
C VAL A 112 2.42 1.86 4.88
N LEU A 113 2.00 1.13 5.92
CA LEU A 113 1.07 1.62 6.94
C LEU A 113 1.62 2.87 7.64
N SER A 114 2.90 2.83 8.04
CA SER A 114 3.56 3.96 8.71
C SER A 114 3.60 5.20 7.82
N ILE A 115 3.91 5.03 6.54
CA ILE A 115 3.87 6.12 5.54
C ILE A 115 2.45 6.68 5.40
N SER A 116 1.43 5.82 5.38
CA SER A 116 0.04 6.28 5.24
C SER A 116 -0.42 7.15 6.41
N LEU A 117 0.05 6.84 7.62
CA LEU A 117 -0.35 7.48 8.87
C LEU A 117 0.47 8.73 9.21
N ILE A 118 1.65 8.93 8.61
CA ILE A 118 2.52 10.08 8.90
C ILE A 118 1.83 11.42 8.66
N PHE A 119 0.82 11.45 7.78
CA PHE A 119 0.10 12.65 7.39
C PHE A 119 -0.93 13.12 8.43
N ASP A 120 -1.29 12.27 9.40
CA ASP A 120 -2.17 12.63 10.52
C ASP A 120 -1.39 13.24 11.71
N LEU A 121 -0.05 13.27 11.63
CA LEU A 121 0.76 13.83 12.71
C LEU A 121 0.59 15.36 12.80
N THR A 122 0.16 15.83 13.98
CA THR A 122 0.00 17.26 14.29
C THR A 122 1.36 17.91 14.61
N LEU A 123 2.26 17.99 13.64
CA LEU A 123 3.63 18.47 13.87
C LEU A 123 3.78 20.00 13.90
N PHE A 124 2.83 20.78 13.38
CA PHE A 124 2.98 22.24 13.25
C PHE A 124 1.67 23.05 13.33
N HIS A 125 0.87 22.89 14.39
CA HIS A 125 -0.37 23.66 14.60
C HIS A 125 -1.36 23.70 13.41
N GLY A 126 -1.18 22.81 12.43
CA GLY A 126 -2.09 22.60 11.33
C GLY A 126 -3.29 21.80 11.81
N GLU A 127 -4.48 22.17 11.35
CA GLU A 127 -5.67 21.34 11.51
C GLU A 127 -5.35 19.93 11.01
N SER A 128 -5.74 18.88 11.76
CA SER A 128 -5.59 17.49 11.33
C SER A 128 -6.26 17.35 9.96
N ILE A 129 -5.43 17.15 8.93
CA ILE A 129 -5.91 16.99 7.57
C ILE A 129 -6.35 15.54 7.45
N ARG A 130 -7.67 15.37 7.48
CA ARG A 130 -8.47 14.22 7.01
C ARG A 130 -7.67 13.04 6.45
N GLN A 131 -7.69 11.95 7.22
CA GLN A 131 -7.57 10.54 6.85
C GLN A 131 -6.30 10.08 6.09
N PRO A 132 -5.72 8.91 6.45
CA PRO A 132 -6.15 7.99 7.51
C PRO A 132 -5.82 8.51 8.92
N ASN A 133 -6.75 8.34 9.87
CA ASN A 133 -6.57 8.78 11.26
C ASN A 133 -5.86 7.70 12.10
N ILE A 134 -4.86 8.11 12.86
CA ILE A 134 -4.03 7.22 13.70
C ILE A 134 -4.88 6.60 14.81
N ASP A 135 -5.64 7.40 15.55
CA ASP A 135 -6.40 6.93 16.71
C ASP A 135 -7.42 5.86 16.29
N GLN A 136 -8.21 6.15 15.24
CA GLN A 136 -9.16 5.19 14.66
C GLN A 136 -8.46 3.90 14.21
N THR A 137 -7.28 4.01 13.59
CA THR A 137 -6.52 2.84 13.13
C THR A 137 -6.03 1.99 14.29
N ILE A 138 -5.55 2.62 15.37
CA ILE A 138 -5.11 1.95 16.59
C ILE A 138 -6.29 1.24 17.25
N ASP A 139 -7.43 1.91 17.39
CA ASP A 139 -8.64 1.34 18.00
C ASP A 139 -9.12 0.09 17.25
N GLU A 140 -9.20 0.16 15.91
CA GLU A 140 -9.59 -0.98 15.07
C GLU A 140 -8.62 -2.18 15.19
N ILE A 141 -7.32 -1.92 15.31
CA ILE A 141 -6.31 -2.98 15.50
C ILE A 141 -6.41 -3.55 16.92
N HIS A 142 -6.59 -2.69 17.93
CA HIS A 142 -6.75 -3.10 19.32
C HIS A 142 -7.96 -4.03 19.50
N GLU A 143 -9.11 -3.70 18.89
CA GLU A 143 -10.29 -4.57 18.89
C GLU A 143 -10.05 -5.93 18.22
N GLN A 144 -9.25 -5.99 17.16
CA GLN A 144 -8.89 -7.24 16.50
C GLN A 144 -7.99 -8.10 17.40
N LEU A 145 -6.99 -7.49 18.03
CA LEU A 145 -6.10 -8.18 18.96
C LEU A 145 -6.86 -8.70 20.18
N HIS A 146 -7.75 -7.89 20.75
CA HIS A 146 -8.57 -8.28 21.89
C HIS A 146 -9.46 -9.50 21.56
N ARG A 147 -10.10 -9.51 20.38
CA ARG A 147 -10.86 -10.67 19.89
C ARG A 147 -9.99 -11.91 19.68
N ALA A 148 -8.78 -11.75 19.14
CA ALA A 148 -7.87 -12.85 18.88
C ALA A 148 -7.37 -13.50 20.19
N ILE A 149 -7.03 -12.68 21.21
CA ILE A 149 -6.62 -13.16 22.53
C ILE A 149 -7.74 -13.97 23.17
N LYS A 150 -8.96 -13.43 23.20
CA LYS A 150 -10.13 -14.13 23.77
C LYS A 150 -10.39 -15.47 23.07
N SER A 151 -10.32 -15.51 21.75
CA SER A 151 -10.46 -16.75 20.98
C SER A 151 -9.35 -17.78 21.28
N TYR A 152 -8.15 -17.34 21.66
CA TYR A 152 -7.07 -18.24 22.04
C TYR A 152 -7.31 -18.86 23.43
N GLU A 153 -7.82 -18.07 24.38
CA GLU A 153 -8.15 -18.52 25.74
C GLU A 153 -9.35 -19.50 25.77
N GLU A 154 -10.28 -19.38 24.82
CA GLU A 154 -11.48 -20.22 24.74
C GLU A 154 -11.26 -21.56 24.00
N LYS A 155 -10.06 -21.84 23.46
CA LYS A 155 -9.78 -23.14 22.82
C LYS A 155 -9.61 -24.24 23.86
N PRO A 156 -10.47 -25.29 23.86
CA PRO A 156 -10.25 -26.45 24.72
C PRO A 156 -8.97 -27.19 24.32
N LEU A 157 -8.22 -27.65 25.33
CA LEU A 157 -7.00 -28.46 25.23
C LEU A 157 -7.19 -29.71 24.35
#